data_AF-A0A7Y3TZA8-F1
#
_entry.id   AF-A0A7Y3TZA8-F1
#
_cell.length_a   1.000
_cell.length_b   1.000
_cell.length_c   1.000
_cell.angle_alpha   90.00
_cell.angle_beta   90.00
_cell.angle_gamma   90.00
#
_symmetry.space_group_name_H-M   'P 1'
#
loop_
_entity.id
_entity.type
_entity.pdbx_description
1 polymer ?
#
loop_
_entity_poly.entity_id
_entity_poly.type
_entity_poly.pdbx_seq_one_letter_code
_entity_poly.pdbx_strand_id
1 'polypeptide(L)'
;MGVLTPDFLAWQINHHDIQMRLTRLGQGTLQQSVSKAQLKILPITLPSLKQQTLITAYQEAARKEADALQALIVNRDQEVRALGSAVLAEARAG
;
A
#
# COMPACT_ATOMS: atom_id res chain seq x y z
N MET A 1 -15.04 -25.86 -10.50
CA MET A 1 -13.99 -25.40 -9.57
C MET A 1 -13.78 -23.92 -9.82
N GLY A 2 -13.98 -23.04 -8.82
CA GLY A 2 -13.69 -21.61 -8.98
C GLY A 2 -12.19 -21.35 -8.97
N VAL A 3 -11.72 -20.40 -9.78
CA VAL A 3 -10.30 -20.05 -9.89
C VAL A 3 -10.03 -18.82 -9.02
N LEU A 4 -9.00 -18.91 -8.18
CA LEU A 4 -8.50 -17.81 -7.35
C LEU A 4 -7.22 -17.26 -7.98
N THR A 5 -7.19 -15.97 -8.30
CA THR A 5 -5.99 -15.33 -8.85
C THR A 5 -5.00 -14.98 -7.73
N PRO A 6 -3.68 -15.12 -7.97
CA PRO A 6 -2.66 -14.73 -6.99
C PRO A 6 -2.79 -13.27 -6.54
N ASP A 7 -3.06 -12.36 -7.47
CA ASP A 7 -3.17 -10.92 -7.18
C ASP A 7 -4.36 -10.63 -6.26
N PHE A 8 -5.50 -11.28 -6.49
CA PHE A 8 -6.66 -11.12 -5.63
C PHE A 8 -6.43 -11.73 -4.24
N LEU A 9 -5.73 -12.86 -4.16
CA LEU A 9 -5.34 -13.44 -2.86
C LEU A 9 -4.42 -12.48 -2.08
N ALA A 10 -3.41 -11.91 -2.75
CA ALA A 10 -2.54 -10.91 -2.14
C ALA A 10 -3.32 -9.67 -1.69
N TRP A 11 -4.22 -9.16 -2.52
CA TRP A 11 -5.14 -8.06 -2.17
C TRP A 11 -5.95 -8.39 -0.92
N GLN A 12 -6.54 -9.59 -0.85
CA GLN A 12 -7.39 -10.00 0.27
C GLN A 12 -6.61 -10.17 1.57
N ILE A 13 -5.40 -10.75 1.53
CA ILE A 13 -4.53 -10.88 2.70
C ILE A 13 -4.06 -9.52 3.21
N ASN A 14 -3.83 -8.56 2.31
CA ASN A 14 -3.40 -7.20 2.64
C ASN A 14 -4.54 -6.27 3.05
N HIS A 15 -5.79 -6.74 3.00
CA HIS A 15 -6.94 -5.96 3.44
C HIS A 15 -6.90 -5.72 4.96
N HIS A 16 -7.35 -4.54 5.39
CA HIS A 16 -7.26 -4.08 6.78
C HIS A 16 -7.82 -5.10 7.79
N ASP A 17 -9.00 -5.66 7.52
CA ASP A 17 -9.65 -6.62 8.42
C ASP A 17 -8.85 -7.93 8.59
N ILE A 18 -8.22 -8.40 7.50
CA ILE A 18 -7.39 -9.60 7.53
C ILE A 18 -6.08 -9.31 8.26
N GLN A 19 -5.45 -8.17 7.99
CA GLN A 19 -4.25 -7.71 8.70
C GLN A 19 -4.51 -7.52 10.20
N MET A 20 -5.62 -6.89 10.58
CA MET A 20 -6.03 -6.76 11.99
C MET A 20 -6.21 -8.12 12.65
N ARG A 21 -6.87 -9.07 11.97
CA ARG A 21 -7.04 -10.42 12.48
C ARG A 21 -5.71 -11.14 12.62
N LEU A 22 -4.80 -11.01 11.65
CA LEU A 22 -3.45 -11.59 11.71
C LEU A 22 -2.65 -11.02 12.88
N THR A 23 -2.68 -9.70 13.08
CA THR A 23 -2.05 -9.03 14.23
C THR A 23 -2.61 -9.56 15.55
N ARG A 24 -3.94 -9.66 15.69
CA ARG A 24 -4.57 -10.20 16.92
C ARG A 24 -4.21 -11.67 17.17
N LEU A 25 -4.11 -12.48 16.12
CA LEU A 25 -3.69 -13.88 16.24
C LEU A 25 -2.20 -14.03 16.61
N GLY A 26 -1.37 -13.03 16.29
CA GLY A 26 0.06 -13.00 16.59
C GLY A 26 0.43 -12.41 17.96
N GLN A 27 -0.52 -11.92 18.75
CA GLN A 27 -0.27 -11.29 20.06
C GLN A 27 -0.01 -12.28 21.23
N GLY A 28 -0.07 -13.59 20.97
CA GLY A 28 0.02 -14.63 22.02
C GLY A 28 1.43 -15.13 22.38
N THR A 29 2.48 -14.73 21.66
CA THR A 29 3.85 -15.20 21.89
C THR A 29 4.86 -14.10 21.61
N LEU A 30 6.00 -14.12 22.31
CA LEU A 30 7.11 -13.14 22.28
C LEU A 30 7.70 -12.83 20.88
N GLN A 31 7.22 -13.48 19.82
CA GLN A 31 7.47 -13.15 18.42
C GLN A 31 6.13 -13.04 17.68
N GLN A 32 5.87 -11.88 17.07
CA GLN A 32 4.75 -11.65 16.16
C GLN A 32 4.91 -12.44 14.85
N SER A 33 4.98 -13.76 14.94
CA SER A 33 5.06 -14.64 13.77
C SER A 33 3.67 -15.18 13.44
N VAL A 34 3.15 -14.78 12.29
CA VAL A 34 1.95 -15.40 11.73
C VAL A 34 2.31 -16.82 11.29
N SER A 35 1.75 -17.82 11.96
CA SER A 35 2.04 -19.23 11.65
C SER A 35 1.32 -19.68 10.37
N LYS A 36 1.90 -20.67 9.67
CA LYS A 36 1.28 -21.31 8.50
C LYS A 36 -0.10 -21.91 8.81
N ALA A 37 -0.33 -22.32 10.07
CA ALA A 37 -1.62 -22.82 10.52
C ALA A 37 -2.67 -21.71 10.61
N GLN A 38 -2.28 -20.52 11.08
CA GLN A 38 -3.17 -19.35 11.16
C GLN A 38 -3.55 -18.82 9.77
N LEU A 39 -2.63 -18.86 8.79
CA LEU A 39 -2.95 -18.51 7.41
C LEU A 39 -3.99 -19.44 6.78
N LYS A 40 -3.95 -20.74 7.09
CA LYS A 40 -4.89 -21.74 6.53
C LYS A 40 -6.33 -21.56 6.98
N ILE A 41 -6.57 -20.92 8.13
CA ILE A 41 -7.92 -20.72 8.69
C ILE A 41 -8.49 -19.34 8.33
N LEU A 42 -7.78 -18.54 7.52
CA LEU A 42 -8.28 -17.25 7.08
C LEU A 42 -9.49 -17.46 6.15
N PRO A 43 -10.60 -16.76 6.38
CA PRO A 43 -11.74 -16.80 5.47
C PRO A 43 -11.34 -16.12 4.16
N ILE A 44 -11.15 -16.90 3.10
CA ILE A 44 -10.90 -16.42 1.74
C ILE A 44 -12.24 -16.43 0.99
N THR A 45 -12.54 -15.32 0.33
CA THR A 45 -13.76 -15.20 -0.51
C THR A 45 -13.38 -15.54 -1.93
N LEU A 46 -14.27 -16.22 -2.67
CA LEU A 46 -14.01 -16.60 -4.05
C LEU A 46 -15.07 -15.97 -4.99
N PRO A 47 -14.93 -14.67 -5.31
CA PRO A 47 -15.82 -14.00 -6.26
C PRO A 47 -15.49 -14.39 -7.71
N SER A 48 -16.32 -13.93 -8.66
CA SER A 48 -16.07 -14.18 -10.09
C SER A 48 -14.73 -13.59 -10.55
N LEU A 49 -14.10 -14.18 -11.56
CA LEU A 49 -12.83 -13.67 -12.11
C LEU A 49 -12.92 -12.20 -12.53
N LYS A 50 -14.05 -11.78 -13.11
CA LYS A 50 -14.30 -10.37 -13.46
C LYS A 50 -14.21 -9.45 -12.24
N GLN A 51 -14.77 -9.84 -11.10
CA GLN A 51 -14.69 -9.07 -9.87
C GLN A 51 -13.28 -9.07 -9.28
N GLN A 52 -12.60 -10.22 -9.32
CA GLN A 52 -11.20 -10.32 -8.88
C GLN A 52 -10.30 -9.36 -9.66
N THR A 53 -10.41 -9.34 -10.99
CA THR A 53 -9.64 -8.43 -11.85
C THR A 53 -9.99 -6.96 -11.61
N LEU A 54 -11.28 -6.64 -11.43
CA LEU A 54 -11.72 -5.26 -11.24
C LEU A 54 -11.13 -4.64 -9.97
N ILE A 55 -11.17 -5.37 -8.86
CA ILE A 55 -10.69 -4.83 -7.59
C ILE A 55 -9.16 -4.74 -7.53
N THR A 56 -8.44 -5.70 -8.10
CA THR A 56 -6.98 -5.66 -8.16
C THR A 56 -6.49 -4.53 -9.07
N ALA A 57 -7.13 -4.34 -10.23
CA ALA A 57 -6.83 -3.22 -11.12
C ALA A 57 -7.10 -1.86 -10.46
N TYR A 58 -8.19 -1.75 -9.69
CA TYR A 58 -8.50 -0.53 -8.96
C TYR A 58 -7.46 -0.22 -7.87
N GLN A 59 -7.04 -1.23 -7.09
CA GLN A 59 -6.00 -1.05 -6.08
C GLN A 59 -4.68 -0.59 -6.71
N GLU A 60 -4.29 -1.21 -7.82
CA GLU A 60 -3.05 -0.86 -8.53
C GLU A 60 -3.10 0.58 -9.07
N ALA A 61 -4.24 1.01 -9.61
CA ALA A 61 -4.43 2.39 -10.06
C ALA A 61 -4.31 3.39 -8.90
N ALA A 62 -4.98 3.12 -7.78
CA ALA A 62 -4.93 3.97 -6.59
C ALA A 62 -3.51 4.07 -6.01
N ARG A 63 -2.75 2.97 -6.04
CA ARG A 63 -1.35 2.97 -5.61
C ARG A 63 -0.47 3.86 -6.49
N LYS A 64 -0.60 3.73 -7.82
CA LYS A 64 0.12 4.57 -8.78
C LYS A 64 -0.22 6.05 -8.62
N GLU A 65 -1.47 6.36 -8.36
CA GLU A 65 -1.91 7.73 -8.08
C GLU A 65 -1.24 8.28 -6.82
N ALA A 66 -1.22 7.53 -5.72
CA ALA A 66 -0.56 7.93 -4.49
C ALA A 66 0.95 8.15 -4.69
N ASP A 67 1.62 7.25 -5.42
CA ASP A 67 3.05 7.37 -5.73
C ASP A 67 3.34 8.63 -6.56
N ALA A 68 2.48 8.93 -7.56
CA ALA A 68 2.60 10.13 -8.38
C ALA A 68 2.38 11.42 -7.57
N LEU A 69 1.37 11.44 -6.69
CA LEU A 69 1.11 12.57 -5.79
C LEU A 69 2.28 12.80 -4.83
N GLN A 70 2.86 11.73 -4.28
CA GLN A 70 4.02 11.83 -3.41
C GLN A 70 5.24 12.39 -4.16
N ALA A 71 5.46 11.97 -5.41
CA ALA A 71 6.52 12.53 -6.25
C ALA A 71 6.31 14.03 -6.53
N LEU A 72 5.06 14.45 -6.79
CA LEU A 72 4.73 15.87 -6.97
C LEU A 72 5.02 16.70 -5.72
N ILE A 73 4.67 16.20 -4.53
CA ILE A 73 4.99 16.87 -3.25
C ILE A 73 6.50 17.06 -3.12
N VAL A 74 7.28 15.99 -3.33
CA VAL A 74 8.75 16.05 -3.24
C VAL A 74 9.34 17.07 -4.23
N ASN A 75 8.84 17.08 -5.46
CA ASN A 75 9.30 18.02 -6.49
C ASN A 75 9.01 19.47 -6.09
N ARG A 76 7.80 19.76 -5.59
CA ARG A 76 7.43 21.10 -5.11
C ARG A 76 8.32 21.57 -3.96
N ASP A 77 8.63 20.70 -3.02
CA ASP A 77 9.54 21.05 -1.91
C ASP A 77 10.95 21.40 -2.41
N GLN A 78 11.45 20.69 -3.44
CA GLN A 78 12.75 20.98 -4.05
C GLN A 78 12.74 22.33 -4.78
N GLU A 79 11.68 22.64 -5.53
CA GLU A 79 11.54 23.91 -6.24
C GLU A 79 11.52 25.10 -5.27
N VAL A 80 10.74 25.03 -4.19
CA VAL A 80 10.68 26.10 -3.18
C VAL A 80 12.05 26.33 -2.53
N ARG A 81 12.77 25.25 -2.20
CA ARG A 81 14.14 25.36 -1.66
C ARG A 81 15.11 26.01 -2.63
N ALA A 82 15.03 25.66 -3.91
CA ALA A 82 15.88 26.25 -4.95
C ALA A 82 15.60 27.74 -5.13
N LEU A 83 14.33 28.13 -5.23
CA LEU A 83 13.92 29.53 -5.34
C LEU A 83 14.33 30.35 -4.12
N GLY A 84 14.11 29.82 -2.91
CA GLY A 84 14.55 30.50 -1.69
C GLY A 84 16.06 30.70 -1.63
N SER A 85 16.83 29.70 -2.06
CA SER A 85 18.29 29.81 -2.14
C SER A 85 18.75 30.88 -3.13
N ALA A 86 18.08 31.00 -4.28
CA ALA A 86 18.35 32.03 -5.28
C ALA A 86 18.08 33.44 -4.72
N VAL A 87 16.91 33.66 -4.12
CA VAL A 87 16.54 34.95 -3.50
C VAL A 87 17.54 35.37 -2.42
N LEU A 88 17.95 34.43 -1.56
CA LEU A 88 18.94 34.71 -0.52
C LEU A 88 20.34 34.99 -1.08
N ALA A 89 20.69 34.42 -2.23
CA ALA A 89 21.96 34.70 -2.89
C ALA A 89 21.97 36.11 -3.50
N GLU A 90 20.89 36.51 -4.18
CA GLU A 90 20.72 37.86 -4.74
C GLU A 90 20.79 38.94 -3.65
N ALA A 91 20.11 38.73 -2.53
CA ALA A 91 20.11 39.68 -1.41
C ALA A 91 21.48 39.90 -0.75
N ARG A 92 22.44 38.98 -0.92
CA ARG A 92 23.81 39.11 -0.40
C ARG A 92 24.76 39.79 -1.39
N ALA A 93 24.36 39.91 -2.65
CA ALA A 93 25.18 40.44 -3.73
C ALA A 93 24.93 41.93 -4.02
N GLY A 94 23.84 42.50 -3.48
CA GLY A 94 23.55 43.95 -3.48
C GLY A 94 23.91 44.60 -2.15
#